data_AF-A0A0C2GK51-F1
#
_entry.id   AF-A0A0C2GK51-F1
#
_cell.length_a   1.000
_cell.length_b   1.000
_cell.length_c   1.000
_cell.angle_alpha   90.00
_cell.angle_beta   90.00
_cell.angle_gamma   90.00
#
_symmetry.space_group_name_H-M   'P 1'
#
loop_
_entity.id
_entity.type
_entity.pdbx_description
1 polymer ?
#
loop_
_entity_poly.entity_id
_entity_poly.type
_entity_poly.pdbx_seq_one_letter_code
_entity_poly.pdbx_strand_id
1 'polypeptide(L)'
;MAEDVITSLRVQTIDVIKPYQQHFWCVMEPRLGNTSRDITDIFCPVLMKVRTTFANTGAQISKVGDNSLEELFKRMSSALATVILEEIVDVTPFSAEGATQMLFDMENGLIPILSHIFSRCGVAPNMYYDEAFITLLGSLKLLSLSWAVITLLKDEIDQLPEEVADEKLFEMKIYGVNKERAKNLIRLRSDIDKGMDELR
;
A
#
# COMPACT_ATOMS: atom_id res chain seq x y z
N MET A 1 18.79 16.60 10.37
CA MET A 1 17.49 16.65 11.06
C MET A 1 16.38 15.99 10.26
N ALA A 2 15.99 16.49 9.07
CA ALA A 2 14.95 15.85 8.25
C ALA A 2 15.31 14.42 7.82
N GLU A 3 16.55 14.18 7.33
CA GLU A 3 17.02 12.82 6.99
C GLU A 3 17.05 11.88 8.18
N ASP A 4 17.45 12.38 9.36
CA ASP A 4 17.52 11.57 10.58
C ASP A 4 16.12 11.14 11.01
N VAL A 5 15.13 12.04 10.89
CA VAL A 5 13.71 11.74 11.17
C VAL A 5 13.20 10.69 10.18
N ILE A 6 13.51 10.81 8.89
CA ILE A 6 13.06 9.86 7.86
C ILE A 6 13.71 8.49 8.05
N THR A 7 15.02 8.44 8.27
CA THR A 7 15.75 7.19 8.54
C THR A 7 15.20 6.51 9.79
N SER A 8 14.98 7.27 10.86
CA SER A 8 14.40 6.78 12.11
C SER A 8 12.97 6.25 11.91
N LEU A 9 12.14 6.95 11.13
CA LEU A 9 10.79 6.51 10.76
C LEU A 9 10.84 5.17 10.03
N ARG A 10 11.74 5.01 9.05
CA ARG A 10 11.88 3.76 8.28
C ARG A 10 12.20 2.58 9.19
N VAL A 11 13.26 2.69 9.97
CA VAL A 11 13.70 1.61 10.90
C VAL A 11 12.59 1.23 11.87
N GLN A 12 11.95 2.21 12.50
CA GLN A 12 10.87 1.95 13.45
C GLN A 12 9.63 1.35 12.80
N THR A 13 9.36 1.70 11.54
CA THR A 13 8.24 1.12 10.78
C THR A 13 8.50 -0.34 10.44
N ILE A 14 9.71 -0.66 9.97
CA ILE A 14 10.12 -2.05 9.64
C ILE A 14 9.88 -2.97 10.84
N ASP A 15 10.26 -2.55 12.05
CA ASP A 15 10.11 -3.41 13.22
C ASP A 15 8.66 -3.61 13.65
N VAL A 16 7.83 -2.56 13.60
CA VAL A 16 6.42 -2.67 14.01
C VAL A 16 5.55 -3.39 12.97
N ILE A 17 5.97 -3.41 11.70
CA ILE A 17 5.16 -3.92 10.59
C ILE A 17 5.34 -5.42 10.34
N LYS A 18 6.39 -6.04 10.88
CA LYS A 18 6.67 -7.49 10.75
C LYS A 18 5.48 -8.40 11.09
N PRO A 19 4.74 -8.21 12.20
CA PRO A 19 3.58 -9.06 12.48
C PRO A 19 2.48 -8.93 11.44
N TYR A 20 2.31 -7.72 10.88
CA TYR A 20 1.35 -7.45 9.80
C TYR A 20 1.77 -8.14 8.49
N GLN A 21 3.05 -8.07 8.15
CA GLN A 21 3.63 -8.80 7.01
C GLN A 21 3.43 -10.32 7.13
N GLN A 22 3.69 -10.89 8.31
CA GLN A 22 3.62 -12.33 8.58
C GLN A 22 2.18 -12.89 8.69
N HIS A 23 1.17 -12.04 8.53
CA HIS A 23 -0.20 -12.50 8.49
C HIS A 23 -0.46 -13.40 7.29
N PHE A 24 -1.47 -14.27 7.41
CA PHE A 24 -1.78 -15.26 6.39
C PHE A 24 -2.62 -14.67 5.25
N TRP A 25 -2.09 -13.64 4.57
CA TRP A 25 -2.76 -12.95 3.46
C TRP A 25 -3.12 -13.86 2.28
N CYS A 26 -2.35 -14.94 2.08
CA CYS A 26 -2.53 -15.91 1.00
C CYS A 26 -3.70 -16.89 1.17
N VAL A 27 -4.30 -16.97 2.36
CA VAL A 27 -5.40 -17.91 2.65
C VAL A 27 -6.67 -17.21 3.12
N MET A 28 -6.73 -15.88 3.02
CA MET A 28 -7.95 -15.15 3.33
C MET A 28 -9.06 -15.53 2.35
N GLU A 29 -10.18 -15.99 2.89
CA GLU A 29 -11.34 -16.40 2.11
C GLU A 29 -12.23 -15.21 1.76
N PRO A 30 -12.85 -15.18 0.57
CA PRO A 30 -13.81 -14.15 0.20
C PRO A 30 -14.92 -14.01 1.23
N ARG A 31 -15.20 -12.77 1.66
CA ARG A 31 -16.29 -12.50 2.61
C ARG A 31 -17.63 -12.63 1.90
N LEU A 32 -18.33 -13.74 2.10
CA LEU A 32 -19.70 -13.94 1.58
C LEU A 32 -20.70 -13.18 2.46
N GLY A 33 -21.38 -12.18 1.89
CA GLY A 33 -22.61 -11.61 2.47
C GLY A 33 -22.46 -10.55 3.56
N ASN A 34 -21.26 -10.25 4.07
CA ASN A 34 -21.02 -9.11 4.97
C ASN A 34 -20.12 -8.07 4.31
N THR A 35 -20.66 -6.88 4.05
CA THR A 35 -19.95 -5.78 3.37
C THR A 35 -19.15 -4.91 4.34
N SER A 36 -19.36 -5.03 5.66
CA SER A 36 -18.56 -4.28 6.64
C SER A 36 -17.16 -4.87 6.74
N ARG A 37 -16.15 -4.05 6.43
CA ARG A 37 -14.74 -4.35 6.66
C ARG A 37 -14.26 -3.51 7.84
N ASP A 38 -13.60 -4.16 8.77
CA ASP A 38 -12.86 -3.50 9.85
C ASP A 38 -11.37 -3.49 9.49
N ILE A 39 -10.63 -2.57 10.11
CA ILE A 39 -9.17 -2.53 10.02
C ILE A 39 -8.61 -3.81 10.63
N THR A 40 -7.66 -4.45 9.96
CA THR A 40 -7.01 -5.64 10.50
C THR A 40 -6.34 -5.33 11.84
N ASP A 41 -6.68 -6.06 12.90
CA ASP A 41 -6.24 -5.77 14.28
C ASP A 41 -4.72 -5.62 14.43
N ILE A 42 -3.96 -6.47 13.75
CA ILE A 42 -2.49 -6.46 13.76
C ILE A 42 -1.88 -5.26 13.01
N PHE A 43 -2.69 -4.49 12.27
CA PHE A 43 -2.28 -3.21 11.69
C PHE A 43 -2.40 -2.05 12.68
N CYS A 44 -3.26 -2.15 13.69
CA CYS A 44 -3.48 -1.10 14.67
C CYS A 44 -2.20 -0.63 15.39
N PRO A 45 -1.24 -1.50 15.79
CA PRO A 45 0.05 -1.08 16.32
C PRO A 45 0.86 -0.21 15.36
N VAL A 46 0.83 -0.53 14.06
CA VAL A 46 1.48 0.25 12.99
C VAL A 46 0.84 1.64 12.90
N LEU A 47 -0.49 1.70 12.85
CA LEU A 47 -1.24 2.95 12.83
C LEU A 47 -0.95 3.84 14.03
N MET A 48 -0.89 3.26 15.23
CA MET A 48 -0.55 3.97 16.46
C MET A 48 0.88 4.51 16.41
N LYS A 49 1.83 3.71 15.91
CA LYS A 49 3.23 4.13 15.77
C LYS A 49 3.37 5.29 14.78
N VAL A 50 2.75 5.19 13.61
CA VAL A 50 2.71 6.26 12.60
C VAL A 50 2.11 7.52 13.20
N ARG A 51 0.95 7.40 13.86
CA ARG A 51 0.27 8.52 14.51
C ARG A 51 1.17 9.24 15.50
N THR A 52 1.80 8.51 16.41
CA THR A 52 2.68 9.09 17.42
C THR A 52 3.89 9.77 16.78
N THR A 53 4.54 9.13 15.80
CA THR A 53 5.73 9.69 15.15
C THR A 53 5.40 10.99 14.42
N PHE A 54 4.38 11.00 13.56
CA PHE A 54 3.99 12.19 12.79
C PHE A 54 3.50 13.33 13.71
N ALA A 55 2.69 13.02 14.72
CA ALA A 55 2.22 14.03 15.67
C ALA A 55 3.36 14.65 16.49
N ASN A 56 4.30 13.84 16.97
CA ASN A 56 5.47 14.32 17.71
C ASN A 56 6.37 15.19 16.83
N THR A 57 6.62 14.78 15.58
CA THR A 57 7.37 15.57 14.61
C THR A 57 6.70 16.91 14.35
N GLY A 58 5.38 16.94 14.13
CA GLY A 58 4.62 18.17 13.94
C GLY A 58 4.68 19.11 15.15
N ALA A 59 4.64 18.57 16.37
CA ALA A 59 4.74 19.34 17.61
C ALA A 59 6.15 19.90 17.87
N GLN A 60 7.20 19.23 17.41
CA GLN A 60 8.58 19.70 17.59
C GLN A 60 8.97 20.79 16.58
N ILE A 61 8.35 20.80 15.41
CA ILE A 61 8.72 21.69 14.28
C ILE A 61 7.88 22.98 14.26
N SER A 62 7.05 23.23 15.28
CA SER A 62 6.03 24.30 15.32
C SER A 62 6.51 25.76 15.24
N LYS A 63 7.68 26.08 14.68
CA LYS A 63 8.19 27.46 14.49
C LYS A 63 9.03 27.70 13.21
N VAL A 64 9.16 26.75 12.30
CA VAL A 64 9.86 26.97 11.02
C VAL A 64 8.79 27.02 9.94
N GLY A 65 8.77 28.09 9.13
CA GLY A 65 7.63 28.47 8.28
C GLY A 65 6.94 27.32 7.53
N ASP A 66 5.62 27.48 7.35
CA ASP A 66 4.63 26.47 6.95
C ASP A 66 5.07 25.51 5.83
N ASN A 67 5.85 25.99 4.86
CA ASN A 67 6.36 25.17 3.74
C ASN A 67 7.34 24.07 4.17
N SER A 68 8.07 24.26 5.28
CA SER A 68 9.09 23.29 5.74
C SER A 68 8.49 22.04 6.39
N LEU A 69 7.37 22.20 7.10
CA LEU A 69 6.66 21.09 7.74
C LEU A 69 5.87 20.26 6.71
N GLU A 70 5.21 20.94 5.77
CA GLU A 70 4.49 20.27 4.69
C GLU A 70 5.45 19.38 3.87
N GLU A 71 6.61 19.92 3.50
CA GLU A 71 7.63 19.17 2.77
C GLU A 71 8.16 17.99 3.57
N LEU A 72 8.42 18.18 4.88
CA LEU A 72 8.85 17.06 5.72
C LEU A 72 7.77 15.96 5.80
N PHE A 73 6.50 16.32 5.94
CA PHE A 73 5.41 15.35 5.96
C PHE A 73 5.23 14.62 4.63
N LYS A 74 5.42 15.30 3.48
CA LYS A 74 5.47 14.63 2.18
C LYS A 74 6.58 13.59 2.15
N ARG A 75 7.80 13.97 2.52
CA ARG A 75 8.96 13.07 2.54
C ARG A 75 8.80 11.90 3.52
N MET A 76 8.24 12.14 4.70
CA MET A 76 7.93 11.08 5.67
C MET A 76 6.85 10.13 5.16
N SER A 77 5.81 10.65 4.51
CA SER A 77 4.72 9.85 3.95
C SER A 77 5.22 8.97 2.80
N SER A 78 5.99 9.55 1.89
CA SER A 78 6.64 8.83 0.79
C SER A 78 7.53 7.71 1.33
N ALA A 79 8.38 8.00 2.33
CA ALA A 79 9.23 6.99 2.96
C ALA A 79 8.44 5.88 3.64
N LEU A 80 7.32 6.20 4.28
CA LEU A 80 6.42 5.20 4.87
C LEU A 80 5.80 4.30 3.80
N ALA A 81 5.30 4.87 2.70
CA ALA A 81 4.74 4.10 1.59
C ALA A 81 5.79 3.19 0.96
N THR A 82 7.02 3.68 0.74
CA THR A 82 8.14 2.86 0.25
C THR A 82 8.44 1.68 1.18
N VAL A 83 8.49 1.90 2.50
CA VAL A 83 8.72 0.80 3.46
C VAL A 83 7.60 -0.23 3.39
N ILE A 84 6.34 0.19 3.30
CA ILE A 84 5.21 -0.75 3.18
C ILE A 84 5.31 -1.54 1.87
N LEU A 85 5.72 -0.88 0.78
CA LEU A 85 5.89 -1.50 -0.53
C LEU A 85 6.97 -2.59 -0.48
N GLU A 86 8.18 -2.21 -0.05
CA GLU A 86 9.37 -3.06 -0.09
C GLU A 86 9.30 -4.20 0.94
N GLU A 87 8.82 -3.91 2.15
CA GLU A 87 8.85 -4.87 3.26
C GLU A 87 7.59 -5.74 3.34
N ILE A 88 6.50 -5.35 2.69
CA ILE A 88 5.27 -6.14 2.69
C ILE A 88 4.87 -6.52 1.28
N VAL A 89 4.51 -5.54 0.45
CA VAL A 89 3.81 -5.82 -0.81
C VAL A 89 4.68 -6.64 -1.75
N ASP A 90 5.99 -6.35 -1.82
CA ASP A 90 6.90 -6.98 -2.78
C ASP A 90 7.39 -8.38 -2.36
N VAL A 91 7.13 -8.77 -1.11
CA VAL A 91 7.67 -10.02 -0.51
C VAL A 91 6.60 -10.96 0.04
N THR A 92 5.34 -10.51 0.11
CA THR A 92 4.24 -11.27 0.73
C THR A 92 3.41 -11.99 -0.32
N PRO A 93 3.12 -13.31 -0.15
CA PRO A 93 2.15 -14.00 -0.97
C PRO A 93 0.71 -13.57 -0.63
N PHE A 94 -0.12 -13.35 -1.65
CA PHE A 94 -1.50 -12.87 -1.52
C PHE A 94 -2.52 -13.83 -2.11
N SER A 95 -3.73 -13.76 -1.57
CA SER A 95 -4.99 -14.08 -2.24
C SER A 95 -5.64 -12.77 -2.70
N ALA A 96 -6.64 -12.83 -3.59
CA ALA A 96 -7.41 -11.63 -3.95
C ALA A 96 -7.99 -10.92 -2.72
N GLU A 97 -8.59 -11.67 -1.78
CA GLU A 97 -9.21 -11.09 -0.58
C GLU A 97 -8.16 -10.52 0.38
N GLY A 98 -7.01 -11.19 0.54
CA GLY A 98 -5.93 -10.67 1.38
C GLY A 98 -5.38 -9.34 0.88
N ALA A 99 -5.17 -9.21 -0.43
CA ALA A 99 -4.80 -7.94 -1.04
C ALA A 99 -5.89 -6.87 -0.87
N THR A 100 -7.16 -7.25 -1.00
CA THR A 100 -8.30 -6.34 -0.84
C THR A 100 -8.41 -5.84 0.60
N GLN A 101 -8.18 -6.70 1.59
CA GLN A 101 -8.14 -6.31 3.00
C GLN A 101 -6.97 -5.35 3.28
N MET A 102 -5.78 -5.64 2.76
CA MET A 102 -4.63 -4.75 2.94
C MET A 102 -4.85 -3.40 2.26
N LEU A 103 -5.47 -3.37 1.07
CA LEU A 103 -5.87 -2.13 0.41
C LEU A 103 -6.85 -1.33 1.30
N PHE A 104 -7.84 -2.01 1.87
CA PHE A 104 -8.80 -1.41 2.79
C PHE A 104 -8.11 -0.79 4.02
N ASP A 105 -7.16 -1.49 4.62
CA ASP A 105 -6.39 -1.01 5.78
C ASP A 105 -5.60 0.27 5.44
N MET A 106 -5.06 0.38 4.23
CA MET A 106 -4.37 1.59 3.77
C MET A 106 -5.34 2.75 3.53
N GLU A 107 -6.42 2.51 2.79
CA GLU A 107 -7.40 3.54 2.39
C GLU A 107 -8.26 4.04 3.55
N ASN A 108 -8.57 3.19 4.52
CA ASN A 108 -9.51 3.49 5.62
C ASN A 108 -8.83 3.60 6.98
N GLY A 109 -7.57 3.16 7.11
CA GLY A 109 -6.77 3.29 8.33
C GLY A 109 -5.65 4.31 8.17
N LEU A 110 -4.66 3.98 7.33
CA LEU A 110 -3.42 4.76 7.25
C LEU A 110 -3.63 6.17 6.69
N ILE A 111 -4.23 6.28 5.50
CA ILE A 111 -4.44 7.55 4.81
C ILE A 111 -5.29 8.52 5.65
N PRO A 112 -6.42 8.11 6.27
CA PRO A 112 -7.21 8.99 7.13
C PRO A 112 -6.43 9.49 8.36
N ILE A 113 -5.60 8.65 8.98
CA ILE A 113 -4.78 9.06 10.13
C ILE A 113 -3.76 10.13 9.73
N LEU A 114 -3.08 9.95 8.60
CA LEU A 114 -2.14 10.95 8.08
C LEU A 114 -2.85 12.26 7.75
N SER A 115 -3.95 12.20 6.99
CA SER A 115 -4.78 13.37 6.66
C SER A 115 -5.24 14.14 7.89
N HIS A 116 -5.67 13.42 8.94
CA HIS A 116 -6.09 14.02 10.20
C HIS A 116 -4.94 14.76 10.90
N ILE A 117 -3.74 14.19 10.92
CA ILE A 117 -2.55 14.83 11.53
C ILE A 117 -2.16 16.08 10.75
N PHE A 118 -2.15 16.00 9.41
CA PHE A 118 -1.80 17.12 8.54
C PHE A 118 -2.74 18.30 8.74
N SER A 119 -4.06 18.03 8.74
CA SER A 119 -5.08 19.03 9.01
C SER A 119 -4.88 19.70 10.37
N ARG A 120 -4.54 18.94 11.42
CA ARG A 120 -4.24 19.50 12.75
C ARG A 120 -2.98 20.35 12.80
N CYS A 121 -2.02 20.08 11.92
CA CYS A 121 -0.79 20.85 11.76
C CYS A 121 -0.94 22.03 10.78
N GLY A 122 -2.13 22.25 10.19
CA GLY A 122 -2.38 23.34 9.26
C GLY A 122 -1.79 23.13 7.86
N VAL A 123 -1.40 21.89 7.52
CA VAL A 123 -0.82 21.52 6.22
C VAL A 123 -1.74 20.55 5.49
N ALA A 124 -1.63 20.46 4.17
CA ALA A 124 -2.49 19.61 3.35
C ALA A 124 -1.75 18.76 2.29
N PRO A 125 -0.69 17.99 2.64
CA PRO A 125 -0.19 16.94 1.76
C PRO A 125 -1.33 15.98 1.38
N ASN A 126 -1.38 15.59 0.10
CA ASN A 126 -2.36 14.64 -0.40
C ASN A 126 -1.65 13.39 -0.91
N MET A 127 -1.85 12.28 -0.19
CA MET A 127 -1.23 10.98 -0.48
C MET A 127 -1.67 10.41 -1.83
N TYR A 128 -2.84 10.79 -2.35
CA TYR A 128 -3.29 10.32 -3.67
C TYR A 128 -2.54 10.97 -4.83
N TYR A 129 -1.70 12.00 -4.56
CA TYR A 129 -0.78 12.60 -5.53
C TYR A 129 0.69 12.29 -5.22
N ASP A 130 0.98 11.52 -4.17
CA ASP A 130 2.33 11.08 -3.86
C ASP A 130 2.67 9.81 -4.64
N GLU A 131 3.76 9.81 -5.40
CA GLU A 131 4.12 8.70 -6.31
C GLU A 131 4.30 7.36 -5.57
N ALA A 132 4.82 7.37 -4.35
CA ALA A 132 5.02 6.16 -3.57
C ALA A 132 3.68 5.58 -3.09
N PHE A 133 2.76 6.44 -2.65
CA PHE A 133 1.40 6.01 -2.32
C PHE A 133 0.59 5.56 -3.55
N ILE A 134 0.72 6.26 -4.69
CA ILE A 134 0.09 5.86 -5.95
C ILE A 134 0.56 4.44 -6.31
N THR A 135 1.87 4.19 -6.28
CA THR A 135 2.47 2.88 -6.56
C THR A 135 1.99 1.81 -5.57
N LEU A 136 1.94 2.14 -4.27
CA LEU A 136 1.45 1.24 -3.23
C LEU A 136 -0.01 0.83 -3.46
N LEU A 137 -0.89 1.80 -3.63
CA LEU A 137 -2.32 1.55 -3.83
C LEU A 137 -2.57 0.85 -5.18
N GLY A 138 -1.85 1.23 -6.23
CA GLY A 138 -1.91 0.56 -7.53
C GLY A 138 -1.49 -0.90 -7.44
N SER A 139 -0.39 -1.19 -6.73
CA SER A 139 0.10 -2.56 -6.53
C SER A 139 -0.94 -3.42 -5.80
N LEU A 140 -1.52 -2.89 -4.73
CA LEU A 140 -2.57 -3.58 -3.98
C LEU A 140 -3.85 -3.74 -4.80
N LYS A 141 -4.24 -2.75 -5.62
CA LYS A 141 -5.39 -2.86 -6.54
C LYS A 141 -5.20 -3.96 -7.58
N LEU A 142 -4.02 -4.04 -8.19
CA LEU A 142 -3.68 -5.13 -9.10
C LEU A 142 -3.80 -6.48 -8.40
N LEU A 143 -3.19 -6.62 -7.21
CA LEU A 143 -3.27 -7.84 -6.42
C LEU A 143 -4.70 -8.18 -5.96
N SER A 144 -5.58 -7.19 -5.84
CA SER A 144 -6.99 -7.37 -5.43
C SER A 144 -7.92 -7.79 -6.57
N LEU A 145 -7.44 -7.83 -7.82
CA LEU A 145 -8.26 -8.25 -8.96
C LEU A 145 -8.80 -9.67 -8.76
N SER A 146 -10.01 -9.92 -9.24
CA SER A 146 -10.59 -11.26 -9.19
C SER A 146 -9.71 -12.26 -9.95
N TRP A 147 -9.80 -13.53 -9.55
CA TRP A 147 -9.03 -14.62 -10.19
C TRP A 147 -9.16 -14.61 -11.72
N ALA A 148 -10.39 -14.47 -12.24
CA ALA A 148 -10.64 -14.45 -13.68
C ALA A 148 -9.92 -13.27 -14.38
N VAL A 149 -9.97 -12.08 -13.78
CA VAL A 149 -9.37 -10.88 -14.39
C VAL A 149 -7.85 -10.96 -14.35
N ILE A 150 -7.26 -11.39 -13.23
CA ILE A 150 -5.79 -11.43 -13.12
C ILE A 150 -5.17 -12.54 -13.96
N THR A 151 -5.86 -13.68 -14.14
CA THR A 151 -5.42 -14.75 -15.04
C THR A 151 -5.42 -14.29 -16.50
N LEU A 152 -6.49 -13.62 -16.95
CA LEU A 152 -6.52 -13.03 -18.29
C LEU A 152 -5.42 -11.99 -18.48
N LEU A 153 -5.25 -11.09 -17.49
CA LEU A 153 -4.21 -10.07 -17.54
C LEU A 153 -2.81 -10.70 -17.60
N LYS A 154 -2.55 -11.79 -16.86
CA LYS A 154 -1.27 -12.52 -16.88
C LYS A 154 -0.95 -13.03 -18.29
N ASP A 155 -1.92 -13.65 -18.95
CA ASP A 155 -1.72 -14.22 -20.29
C ASP A 155 -1.48 -13.15 -21.37
N GLU A 156 -2.10 -11.98 -21.22
CA GLU A 156 -1.98 -10.87 -22.16
C GLU A 156 -0.73 -10.02 -21.90
N ILE A 157 -0.42 -9.67 -20.64
CA ILE A 157 0.61 -8.70 -20.29
C ILE A 157 2.01 -9.15 -20.74
N ASP A 158 2.25 -10.46 -20.82
CA ASP A 158 3.50 -11.00 -21.32
C ASP A 158 3.71 -10.76 -22.82
N GLN A 159 2.62 -10.63 -23.59
CA GLN A 159 2.64 -10.52 -25.05
C GLN A 159 2.56 -9.07 -25.54
N LEU A 160 2.00 -8.17 -24.73
CA LEU A 160 1.81 -6.76 -25.10
C LEU A 160 3.14 -5.98 -25.08
N PRO A 161 3.36 -4.99 -25.98
CA PRO A 161 4.39 -3.97 -25.79
C PRO A 161 4.24 -3.22 -24.45
N GLU A 162 5.30 -2.59 -23.95
CA GLU A 162 5.29 -1.90 -22.66
C GLU A 162 4.26 -0.78 -22.62
N GLU A 163 4.20 0.06 -23.65
CA GLU A 163 3.27 1.19 -23.71
C GLU A 163 1.81 0.75 -23.69
N VAL A 164 1.50 -0.36 -24.36
CA VAL A 164 0.13 -0.93 -24.44
C VAL A 164 -0.25 -1.60 -23.12
N ALA A 165 0.70 -2.26 -22.45
CA ALA A 165 0.47 -2.85 -21.14
C ALA A 165 0.19 -1.77 -20.09
N ASP A 166 0.96 -0.67 -20.12
CA ASP A 166 0.79 0.45 -19.19
C ASP A 166 -0.55 1.18 -19.42
N GLU A 167 -0.94 1.40 -20.68
CA GLU A 167 -2.26 1.95 -21.02
C GLU A 167 -3.40 1.06 -20.49
N LYS A 168 -3.27 -0.26 -20.64
CA LYS A 168 -4.26 -1.21 -20.12
C LYS A 168 -4.37 -1.17 -18.59
N LEU A 169 -3.25 -1.14 -17.87
CA LEU A 169 -3.23 -0.99 -16.42
C LEU A 169 -3.91 0.32 -16.00
N PHE A 170 -3.66 1.40 -16.74
CA PHE A 170 -4.30 2.70 -16.51
C PHE A 170 -5.83 2.64 -16.70
N GLU A 171 -6.33 2.00 -17.76
CA GLU A 171 -7.77 1.80 -18.00
C GLU A 171 -8.43 0.99 -16.87
N MET A 172 -7.70 0.04 -16.29
CA MET A 172 -8.13 -0.73 -15.12
C MET A 172 -8.05 0.07 -13.79
N LYS A 173 -7.66 1.36 -13.86
CA LYS A 173 -7.44 2.25 -12.70
C LYS A 173 -6.33 1.77 -11.77
N ILE A 174 -5.34 1.10 -12.33
CA ILE A 174 -4.13 0.66 -11.66
C ILE A 174 -3.03 1.66 -12.03
N TYR A 175 -2.77 2.60 -11.12
CA TYR A 175 -1.81 3.70 -11.32
C TYR A 175 -0.47 3.41 -10.66
N GLY A 176 0.62 3.96 -11.18
CA GLY A 176 1.97 3.81 -10.60
C GLY A 176 2.56 2.40 -10.71
N VAL A 177 1.95 1.52 -11.51
CA VAL A 177 2.45 0.17 -11.79
C VAL A 177 2.72 0.07 -13.27
N ASN A 178 3.97 -0.16 -13.65
CA ASN A 178 4.35 -0.45 -15.02
C ASN A 178 4.27 -1.95 -15.31
N LYS A 179 4.45 -2.32 -16.58
CA LYS A 179 4.46 -3.72 -17.04
C LYS A 179 5.35 -4.64 -16.20
N GLU A 180 6.61 -4.26 -15.94
CA GLU A 180 7.55 -5.11 -15.20
C GLU A 180 7.09 -5.36 -13.76
N ARG A 181 6.68 -4.31 -13.06
CA ARG A 181 6.16 -4.42 -11.69
C ARG A 181 4.88 -5.23 -11.65
N ALA A 182 3.96 -5.04 -12.60
CA ALA A 182 2.74 -5.83 -12.69
C ALA A 182 3.04 -7.33 -12.81
N LYS A 183 4.00 -7.71 -13.66
CA LYS A 183 4.44 -9.11 -13.80
C LYS A 183 4.99 -9.68 -12.49
N ASN A 184 5.80 -8.92 -11.77
CA ASN A 184 6.35 -9.35 -10.49
C ASN A 184 5.26 -9.52 -9.43
N LEU A 185 4.31 -8.58 -9.35
CA LEU A 185 3.18 -8.65 -8.42
C LEU A 185 2.25 -9.83 -8.71
N ILE A 186 1.93 -10.10 -9.99
CA ILE A 186 1.08 -11.23 -10.37
C ILE A 186 1.66 -12.56 -9.86
N ARG A 187 2.99 -12.72 -9.78
CA ARG A 187 3.63 -13.93 -9.23
C ARG A 187 3.40 -14.11 -7.73
N LEU A 188 3.05 -13.05 -7.00
CA LEU A 188 2.73 -13.11 -5.58
C LEU A 188 1.31 -13.61 -5.32
N ARG A 189 0.46 -13.75 -6.36
CA ARG A 189 -0.90 -14.28 -6.25
C ARG A 189 -0.92 -15.80 -6.21
N SER A 190 -0.80 -16.33 -5.00
CA SER A 190 -0.75 -17.77 -4.69
C SER A 190 -2.03 -18.55 -5.04
N ASP A 191 -3.15 -17.86 -5.22
CA ASP A 191 -4.45 -18.44 -5.59
C ASP A 191 -4.60 -18.64 -7.10
N ILE A 192 -3.74 -18.05 -7.94
CA ILE A 192 -3.77 -18.26 -9.39
C ILE A 192 -3.46 -19.72 -9.73
N ASP A 193 -2.42 -20.29 -9.12
CA ASP A 193 -2.00 -21.67 -9.39
C ASP A 193 -3.00 -22.69 -8.81
N LYS A 194 -3.64 -22.38 -7.67
CA LYS A 194 -4.67 -23.24 -7.05
C LYS A 194 -5.94 -23.35 -7.91
N GLY A 195 -6.39 -22.24 -8.49
CA GLY A 195 -7.59 -22.23 -9.34
C GLY A 195 -7.43 -23.04 -10.64
N MET A 196 -6.20 -23.25 -11.10
CA MET A 196 -5.93 -24.12 -12.27
C MET A 196 -6.05 -25.61 -11.96
N ASP A 197 -5.79 -26.02 -10.71
CA ASP A 197 -5.92 -27.42 -10.28
C ASP A 197 -7.38 -27.80 -9.99
N GLU A 198 -8.22 -26.85 -9.57
CA GLU A 198 -9.66 -27.07 -9.35
C GLU A 198 -10.49 -27.14 -10.66
N LEU A 199 -9.92 -26.69 -11.78
CA LEU A 199 -10.53 -26.73 -13.11
C LEU A 199 -10.07 -27.93 -13.98
N ARG A 200 -9.24 -28.82 -13.44
CA ARG A 200 -8.76 -30.06 -14.10
C ARG A 200 -9.47 -31.29 -13.55
#